data_AF-A0AAE2RV30-F1
#
_entry.id   AF-A0AAE2RV30-F1
#
_cell.length_a   1.000
_cell.length_b   1.000
_cell.length_c   1.000
_cell.angle_alpha   90.00
_cell.angle_beta   90.00
_cell.angle_gamma   90.00
#
_symmetry.space_group_name_H-M   'P 1'
#
loop_
_entity.id
_entity.type
_entity.pdbx_description
1 polymer ?
#
loop_
_entity_poly.entity_id
_entity_poly.type
_entity_poly.pdbx_seq_one_letter_code
_entity_poly.pdbx_strand_id
1 'polypeptide(L)'
;MSWDVNKLGRREYDYIKGNTVLAPERKTRVRKPDKKYKQIQRRKQIISKNILLKNRRKNDRKYLLTVAVVIFSLGFITIHGDNKVYTMESNARNLDTQIKQTQEDNEALKVKILKFSSLNNIQKNAESKLAMAIPKKEQTIKVDFSQNYFEDLKPKSSENTAKSKNIFSKLISLIK
;
A
#
# COMPACT_ATOMS: atom_id res chain seq x y z
N MET A 1 -106.58 13.36 -51.59
CA MET A 1 -106.69 14.18 -50.35
C MET A 1 -105.28 14.31 -49.78
N SER A 2 -104.54 15.34 -50.16
CA SER A 2 -104.51 16.70 -49.59
C SER A 2 -103.61 16.82 -48.36
N TRP A 3 -102.38 17.28 -48.63
CA TRP A 3 -101.51 18.22 -47.91
C TRP A 3 -101.45 18.20 -46.37
N ASP A 4 -100.23 18.13 -45.82
CA ASP A 4 -99.57 19.36 -45.34
C ASP A 4 -98.04 19.21 -45.21
N VAL A 5 -97.30 20.23 -45.66
CA VAL A 5 -95.83 20.29 -45.73
C VAL A 5 -95.31 21.30 -44.72
N ASN A 6 -94.40 20.85 -43.86
CA ASN A 6 -93.86 21.64 -42.75
C ASN A 6 -92.97 22.79 -43.27
N LYS A 7 -93.38 24.03 -42.98
CA LYS A 7 -92.78 25.31 -43.41
C LYS A 7 -91.32 25.45 -42.95
N LEU A 8 -90.40 25.56 -43.91
CA LEU A 8 -89.06 26.13 -43.70
C LEU A 8 -89.18 27.62 -43.38
N GLY A 9 -88.82 28.01 -42.14
CA GLY A 9 -88.73 29.40 -41.72
C GLY A 9 -87.61 30.14 -42.46
N ARG A 10 -87.97 30.83 -43.55
CA ARG A 10 -87.11 31.82 -44.20
C ARG A 10 -86.96 33.01 -43.26
N ARG A 11 -85.73 33.28 -42.81
CA ARG A 11 -85.37 34.55 -42.16
C ARG A 11 -85.11 35.55 -43.28
N GLU A 12 -86.07 36.43 -43.50
CA GLU A 12 -85.94 37.57 -44.41
C GLU A 12 -84.99 38.59 -43.78
N TYR A 13 -83.95 38.98 -44.52
CA TYR A 13 -83.06 40.06 -44.15
C TYR A 13 -83.50 41.30 -44.93
N ASP A 14 -84.03 42.29 -44.23
CA ASP A 14 -84.29 43.61 -44.80
C ASP A 14 -82.96 44.36 -45.00
N TYR A 15 -82.57 44.53 -46.26
CA TYR A 15 -81.43 45.35 -46.63
C TYR A 15 -81.89 46.80 -46.85
N ILE A 16 -81.86 47.59 -45.78
CA ILE A 16 -82.08 49.03 -45.85
C ILE A 16 -80.80 49.69 -46.40
N LYS A 17 -80.87 50.24 -47.62
CA LYS A 17 -79.83 51.08 -48.20
C LYS A 17 -79.94 52.50 -47.65
N GLY A 18 -79.20 52.79 -46.58
CA GLY A 18 -79.01 54.13 -46.02
C GLY A 18 -77.66 54.26 -45.34
N ASN A 19 -77.04 55.44 -45.45
CA ASN A 19 -75.71 55.74 -44.90
C ASN A 19 -75.82 56.19 -43.43
N THR A 20 -75.66 55.26 -42.49
CA THR A 20 -75.38 55.56 -41.07
C THR A 20 -74.38 54.55 -40.49
N VAL A 21 -73.11 54.97 -40.56
CA VAL A 21 -72.15 55.05 -39.46
C VAL A 21 -72.43 54.14 -38.26
N LEU A 22 -71.83 52.95 -38.27
CA LEU A 22 -71.16 52.24 -37.16
C LEU A 22 -70.91 50.80 -37.65
N ALA A 23 -69.78 50.60 -38.34
CA ALA A 23 -69.32 49.24 -38.63
C ALA A 23 -69.04 48.55 -37.28
N PRO A 24 -69.76 47.48 -36.89
CA PRO A 24 -69.50 46.84 -35.62
C PRO A 24 -68.07 46.28 -35.63
N GLU A 25 -67.26 46.65 -34.64
CA GLU A 25 -65.95 46.05 -34.45
C GLU A 25 -66.11 44.54 -34.33
N ARG A 26 -65.62 43.81 -35.33
CA ARG A 26 -65.56 42.35 -35.26
C ARG A 26 -64.59 41.98 -34.16
N LYS A 27 -65.10 41.57 -33.00
CA LYS A 27 -64.29 40.89 -31.98
C LYS A 27 -63.53 39.77 -32.68
N THR A 28 -62.21 39.94 -32.82
CA THR A 28 -61.37 38.89 -33.38
C THR A 28 -61.53 37.71 -32.45
N ARG A 29 -62.16 36.63 -32.95
CA ARG A 29 -62.26 35.39 -32.21
C ARG A 29 -60.82 34.97 -31.93
N VAL A 30 -60.39 35.07 -30.67
CA VAL A 30 -59.07 34.61 -30.22
C VAL A 30 -58.87 33.20 -30.78
N ARG A 31 -58.03 33.09 -31.81
CA ARG A 31 -57.73 31.81 -32.45
C ARG A 31 -57.06 30.97 -31.37
N LYS A 32 -57.72 29.90 -30.93
CA LYS A 32 -57.13 28.97 -29.97
C LYS A 32 -55.78 28.52 -30.56
N PRO A 33 -54.68 28.60 -29.80
CA PRO A 33 -53.36 28.25 -30.31
C PRO A 33 -53.38 26.81 -30.81
N ASP A 34 -52.73 26.57 -31.96
CA ASP A 34 -52.68 25.25 -32.58
C ASP A 34 -52.17 24.21 -31.56
N LYS A 35 -52.88 23.07 -31.46
CA LYS A 35 -52.51 21.96 -30.58
C LYS A 35 -51.07 21.52 -30.83
N LYS A 36 -50.59 21.60 -32.08
CA LYS A 36 -49.20 21.29 -32.45
C LYS A 36 -48.19 22.24 -31.79
N TYR A 37 -48.48 23.53 -31.78
CA TYR A 37 -47.60 24.54 -31.16
C TYR A 37 -47.46 24.31 -29.64
N LYS A 38 -48.56 24.00 -28.95
CA LYS A 38 -48.54 23.69 -27.51
C LYS A 38 -47.73 22.41 -27.20
N GLN A 39 -47.76 21.41 -28.07
CA GLN A 39 -46.95 20.20 -27.93
C GLN A 39 -45.45 20.47 -28.12
N ILE A 40 -45.08 21.29 -29.12
CA ILE A 40 -43.68 21.68 -29.34
C ILE A 40 -43.12 22.44 -28.14
N GLN A 41 -43.88 23.38 -27.57
CA GLN A 41 -43.45 24.11 -26.38
C GLN A 41 -43.26 23.18 -25.16
N ARG A 42 -44.20 22.23 -24.94
CA ARG A 42 -44.06 21.23 -23.87
C ARG A 42 -42.81 20.38 -24.03
N ARG A 43 -42.53 19.91 -25.25
CA ARG A 43 -41.30 19.14 -25.54
C ARG A 43 -40.05 19.98 -25.27
N LYS A 44 -40.00 21.25 -25.70
CA LYS A 44 -38.88 22.15 -25.42
C LYS A 44 -38.67 22.35 -23.91
N GLN A 45 -39.74 22.52 -23.13
CA GLN A 45 -39.66 22.65 -21.67
C GLN A 45 -39.16 21.37 -20.99
N ILE A 46 -39.57 20.19 -21.45
CA ILE A 46 -39.08 18.91 -20.90
C ILE A 46 -37.59 18.73 -21.22
N ILE A 47 -37.19 19.02 -22.46
CA ILE A 47 -35.79 18.92 -22.89
C ILE A 47 -34.90 19.89 -22.10
N SER A 48 -35.32 21.15 -21.95
CA SER A 48 -34.53 22.13 -21.18
C SER A 48 -34.41 21.73 -19.72
N LYS A 49 -35.48 21.24 -19.08
CA LYS A 49 -35.44 20.68 -17.72
C LYS A 49 -34.47 19.50 -17.62
N ASN A 50 -34.50 18.58 -18.57
CA ASN A 50 -33.61 17.42 -18.58
C ASN A 50 -32.14 17.81 -18.75
N ILE A 51 -31.84 18.80 -19.58
CA ILE A 51 -30.48 19.34 -19.75
C ILE A 51 -29.99 19.98 -18.44
N LEU A 52 -30.83 20.78 -17.78
CA LEU A 52 -30.49 21.40 -16.49
C LEU A 52 -30.21 20.35 -15.41
N LEU A 53 -31.06 19.30 -15.31
CA LEU A 53 -30.87 18.20 -14.38
C LEU A 53 -29.59 17.41 -14.68
N LYS A 54 -29.29 17.15 -15.96
CA LYS A 54 -28.05 16.47 -16.38
C LYS A 54 -26.82 17.30 -16.01
N ASN A 55 -26.87 18.61 -16.19
CA ASN A 55 -25.77 19.50 -15.84
C ASN A 55 -25.57 19.58 -14.32
N ARG A 56 -26.65 19.63 -13.53
CA ARG A 56 -26.57 19.54 -12.06
C ARG A 56 -25.89 18.23 -11.61
N ARG A 57 -26.36 17.08 -12.10
CA ARG A 57 -25.75 15.76 -11.79
C ARG A 57 -24.27 15.67 -12.19
N LYS A 58 -23.87 16.29 -13.30
CA LYS A 58 -22.46 16.36 -13.70
C LYS A 58 -21.63 17.17 -12.71
N ASN A 59 -22.16 18.30 -12.24
CA ASN A 59 -21.48 19.13 -11.26
C ASN A 59 -21.37 18.41 -9.91
N ASP A 60 -22.44 17.76 -9.44
CA ASP A 60 -22.42 16.98 -8.19
C ASP A 60 -21.37 15.86 -8.25
N ARG A 61 -21.28 15.14 -9.38
CA ARG A 61 -20.25 14.12 -9.60
C ARG A 61 -18.83 14.69 -9.60
N LYS A 62 -18.63 15.90 -10.14
CA LYS A 62 -17.33 16.58 -10.10
C LYS A 62 -16.94 16.91 -8.66
N TYR A 63 -17.84 17.47 -7.86
CA TYR A 63 -17.56 17.76 -6.44
C TYR A 63 -17.23 16.49 -5.66
N LEU A 64 -18.00 15.41 -5.84
CA LEU A 64 -17.73 14.11 -5.23
C LEU A 64 -16.35 13.56 -5.62
N LEU A 65 -16.00 13.62 -6.92
CA LEU A 65 -14.68 13.21 -7.40
C LEU A 65 -13.57 14.07 -6.81
N THR A 66 -13.75 15.39 -6.71
CA THR A 66 -12.75 16.28 -6.11
C THR A 66 -12.52 15.93 -4.64
N VAL A 67 -13.58 15.71 -3.86
CA VAL A 67 -13.46 15.30 -2.45
C VAL A 67 -12.77 13.93 -2.34
N ALA A 68 -13.14 12.97 -3.18
CA ALA A 68 -12.50 11.66 -3.20
C ALA A 68 -11.00 11.74 -3.51
N VAL A 69 -10.59 12.57 -4.47
CA VAL A 69 -9.18 12.80 -4.82
C VAL A 69 -8.42 13.43 -3.66
N VAL A 70 -9.02 14.38 -2.93
CA VAL A 70 -8.37 15.01 -1.76
C VAL A 70 -8.16 14.01 -0.63
N ILE A 71 -9.15 13.16 -0.33
CA ILE A 71 -9.01 12.12 0.70
C ILE A 71 -7.96 11.09 0.28
N PHE A 72 -7.98 10.68 -0.99
CA PHE A 72 -7.02 9.73 -1.53
C PHE A 72 -5.59 10.29 -1.50
N SER A 73 -5.38 11.54 -1.90
CA SER A 73 -4.05 12.15 -1.86
C SER A 73 -3.51 12.26 -0.43
N LEU A 74 -4.36 12.63 0.55
CA LEU A 74 -3.99 12.58 1.97
C LEU A 74 -3.59 11.18 2.44
N GLY A 75 -4.34 10.15 2.00
CA GLY A 75 -4.02 8.75 2.28
C GLY A 75 -2.67 8.31 1.69
N PHE A 76 -2.35 8.74 0.48
CA PHE A 76 -1.06 8.43 -0.14
C PHE A 76 0.11 9.14 0.55
N ILE A 77 -0.08 10.40 0.96
CA ILE A 77 0.94 11.18 1.67
C ILE A 77 1.28 10.53 3.02
N THR A 78 0.26 10.08 3.76
CA THR A 78 0.45 9.41 5.06
C THR A 78 1.21 8.09 4.93
N ILE A 79 0.78 7.20 4.02
CA ILE A 79 1.49 5.93 3.76
C ILE A 79 2.93 6.16 3.28
N HIS A 80 3.16 7.16 2.43
CA HIS A 80 4.51 7.48 1.97
C HIS A 80 5.42 7.96 3.11
N GLY A 81 4.87 8.72 4.07
CA GLY A 81 5.58 9.12 5.28
C GLY A 81 6.05 7.92 6.10
N ASP A 82 5.18 6.93 6.29
CA ASP A 82 5.48 5.75 7.11
C ASP A 82 6.62 4.91 6.52
N ASN A 83 6.70 4.77 5.19
CA ASN A 83 7.80 4.07 4.52
C ASN A 83 9.17 4.72 4.81
N LYS A 84 9.23 6.05 4.87
CA LYS A 84 10.47 6.77 5.19
C LYS A 84 10.88 6.54 6.64
N VAL A 85 9.92 6.55 7.56
CA VAL A 85 10.18 6.28 8.98
C VAL A 85 10.69 4.85 9.16
N TYR A 86 10.06 3.87 8.51
CA TYR A 86 10.46 2.47 8.61
C TYR A 86 11.87 2.20 8.07
N THR A 87 12.22 2.81 6.93
CA THR A 87 13.59 2.70 6.40
C THR A 87 14.62 3.37 7.33
N MET A 88 14.28 4.51 7.93
CA MET A 88 15.15 5.17 8.90
C MET A 88 15.33 4.36 10.19
N GLU A 89 14.26 3.74 10.71
CA GLU A 89 14.32 2.83 11.86
C GLU A 89 15.18 1.60 11.57
N SER A 90 15.01 0.98 10.39
CA SER A 90 15.83 -0.15 9.97
C SER A 90 17.30 0.22 9.86
N ASN A 91 17.62 1.40 9.32
CA ASN A 91 19.00 1.87 9.20
C ASN A 91 19.61 2.14 10.59
N ALA A 92 18.85 2.75 11.50
CA ALA A 92 19.30 2.96 12.88
C ALA A 92 19.57 1.63 13.60
N ARG A 93 18.70 0.64 13.44
CA ARG A 93 18.93 -0.72 13.96
C ARG A 93 20.19 -1.36 13.38
N ASN A 94 20.37 -1.29 12.07
CA ASN A 94 21.56 -1.85 11.42
C ASN A 94 22.85 -1.17 11.92
N LEU A 95 22.84 0.16 12.09
CA LEU A 95 23.97 0.88 12.68
C LEU A 95 24.25 0.43 14.12
N ASP A 96 23.22 0.29 14.96
CA ASP A 96 23.39 -0.21 16.34
C ASP A 96 24.01 -1.62 16.37
N THR A 97 23.58 -2.50 15.46
CA THR A 97 24.18 -3.85 15.35
C THR A 97 25.64 -3.81 14.91
N GLN A 98 26.00 -2.92 13.97
CA GLN A 98 27.39 -2.77 13.52
C GLN A 98 28.28 -2.18 14.62
N ILE A 99 27.76 -1.23 15.39
CA ILE A 99 28.48 -0.64 16.54
C ILE A 99 28.76 -1.74 17.58
N LYS A 100 27.77 -2.56 17.93
CA LYS A 100 27.94 -3.68 18.87
C LYS A 100 28.98 -4.67 18.39
N GLN A 101 28.92 -5.10 17.13
CA GLN A 101 29.91 -6.00 16.54
C GLN A 101 31.32 -5.38 16.59
N THR A 102 31.45 -4.11 16.22
CA THR A 102 32.75 -3.40 16.25
C THR A 102 33.28 -3.28 17.67
N GLN A 103 32.41 -3.11 18.66
CA GLN A 103 32.81 -3.06 20.06
C GLN A 103 33.28 -4.43 20.57
N GLU A 104 32.57 -5.51 20.24
CA GLU A 104 32.98 -6.88 20.54
C GLU A 104 34.35 -7.21 19.90
N ASP A 105 34.55 -6.81 18.64
CA ASP A 105 35.83 -6.99 17.94
C ASP A 105 36.96 -6.19 18.61
N ASN A 106 36.70 -4.95 19.04
CA ASN A 106 37.66 -4.13 19.77
C ASN A 106 38.01 -4.73 21.14
N GLU A 107 37.03 -5.26 21.87
CA GLU A 107 37.26 -5.94 23.14
C GLU A 107 38.08 -7.22 22.94
N ALA A 108 37.75 -8.03 21.93
CA ALA A 108 38.51 -9.22 21.57
C ALA A 108 39.96 -8.87 21.19
N LEU A 109 40.18 -7.79 20.44
CA LEU A 109 41.51 -7.31 20.09
C LEU A 109 42.28 -6.83 21.32
N LYS A 110 41.64 -6.09 22.23
CA LYS A 110 42.24 -5.67 23.50
C LYS A 110 42.69 -6.87 24.32
N VAL A 111 41.87 -7.92 24.41
CA VAL A 111 42.24 -9.17 25.10
C VAL A 111 43.43 -9.84 24.42
N LYS A 112 43.49 -9.90 23.08
CA LYS A 112 44.66 -10.44 22.35
C LYS A 112 45.94 -9.66 22.66
N ILE A 113 45.87 -8.33 22.67
CA ILE A 113 47.01 -7.45 23.01
C ILE A 113 47.48 -7.71 24.46
N LEU A 114 46.55 -7.81 25.40
CA LEU A 114 46.86 -8.11 26.80
C LEU A 114 47.50 -9.49 26.96
N LYS A 115 47.00 -10.51 26.25
CA LYS A 115 47.62 -11.84 26.22
C LYS A 115 49.05 -11.80 25.68
N PHE A 116 49.28 -11.09 24.57
CA PHE A 116 50.62 -10.94 24.00
C PHE A 116 51.58 -10.21 24.96
N SER A 117 51.12 -9.13 25.59
CA SER A 117 51.89 -8.41 26.61
C SER A 117 52.22 -9.30 27.82
N SER A 118 51.25 -10.09 28.29
CA SER A 118 51.43 -11.05 29.37
C SER A 118 52.43 -12.14 29.01
N LEU A 119 52.36 -12.71 27.81
CA LEU A 119 53.32 -13.72 27.33
C LEU A 119 54.74 -13.16 27.28
N ASN A 120 54.92 -11.92 26.81
CA ASN A 120 56.24 -11.26 26.81
C ASN A 120 56.77 -11.06 28.25
N ASN A 121 55.89 -10.73 29.19
CA ASN A 121 56.26 -10.60 30.60
C ASN A 121 56.63 -11.97 31.21
N ILE A 122 55.89 -13.01 30.89
CA ILE A 122 56.19 -14.39 31.29
C ILE A 122 57.55 -14.82 30.72
N GLN A 123 57.80 -14.58 29.44
CA GLN A 123 59.08 -14.91 28.79
C GLN A 123 60.25 -14.19 29.47
N LYS A 124 60.14 -12.87 29.68
CA LYS A 124 61.21 -12.11 30.36
C LYS A 124 61.47 -12.59 31.77
N ASN A 125 60.44 -12.92 32.56
CA ASN A 125 60.63 -13.48 33.90
C ASN A 125 61.25 -14.89 33.85
N ALA A 126 60.86 -15.73 32.89
CA ALA A 126 61.43 -17.07 32.72
C ALA A 126 62.91 -17.01 32.36
N GLU A 127 63.29 -16.12 31.43
CA GLU A 127 64.68 -15.92 31.01
C GLU A 127 65.53 -15.31 32.14
N SER A 128 65.05 -14.26 32.80
CA SER A 128 65.85 -13.49 33.78
C SER A 128 65.88 -14.10 35.18
N LYS A 129 64.75 -14.62 35.70
CA LYS A 129 64.66 -15.11 37.08
C LYS A 129 64.82 -16.62 37.20
N LEU A 130 64.37 -17.36 36.19
CA LEU A 130 64.39 -18.84 36.20
C LEU A 130 65.48 -19.42 35.30
N ALA A 131 66.29 -18.56 34.66
CA ALA A 131 67.35 -18.95 33.72
C ALA A 131 66.86 -19.91 32.61
N MET A 132 65.58 -19.84 32.25
CA MET A 132 65.04 -20.64 31.15
C MET A 132 65.52 -20.04 29.83
N ALA A 133 66.28 -20.81 29.06
CA ALA A 133 66.75 -20.41 27.73
C ALA A 133 66.09 -21.27 26.66
N ILE A 134 65.72 -20.66 25.53
CA ILE A 134 65.22 -21.39 24.37
C ILE A 134 66.39 -22.22 23.80
N PRO A 135 66.27 -23.56 23.70
CA PRO A 135 67.36 -24.40 23.22
C PRO A 135 67.64 -24.15 21.74
N LYS A 136 68.92 -24.14 21.36
CA LYS A 136 69.34 -24.00 19.97
C LYS A 136 69.13 -25.32 19.21
N LYS A 137 69.15 -25.25 17.86
CA LYS A 137 69.01 -26.45 16.99
C LYS A 137 70.05 -27.53 17.29
N GLU A 138 71.24 -27.12 17.76
CA GLU A 138 72.33 -28.02 18.16
C GLU A 138 72.03 -28.76 19.49
N GLN A 139 71.14 -28.22 20.31
CA GLN A 139 70.79 -28.72 21.64
C GLN A 139 69.44 -29.46 21.66
N THR A 140 68.83 -29.66 20.48
CA THR A 140 67.54 -30.34 20.33
C THR A 140 67.72 -31.69 19.66
N ILE A 141 67.28 -32.74 20.33
CA ILE A 141 67.25 -34.09 19.77
C ILE A 141 65.85 -34.30 19.17
N LYS A 142 65.78 -34.58 17.87
CA LYS A 142 64.52 -34.97 17.23
C LYS A 142 64.32 -36.47 17.44
N VAL A 143 63.33 -36.83 18.25
CA VAL A 143 62.92 -38.22 18.46
C VAL A 143 61.77 -38.51 17.50
N ASP A 144 61.92 -39.57 16.71
CA ASP A 144 60.87 -40.06 15.81
C ASP A 144 59.92 -40.97 16.58
N PHE A 145 58.66 -40.54 16.73
CA PHE A 145 57.57 -41.28 17.37
C PHE A 145 56.75 -42.12 16.38
N SER A 146 57.31 -42.43 15.20
CA SER A 146 56.64 -43.27 14.19
C SER A 146 56.27 -44.67 14.68
N GLN A 147 56.96 -45.17 15.72
CA GLN A 147 56.62 -46.42 16.40
C GLN A 147 55.89 -46.14 17.71
N ASN A 148 55.02 -47.07 18.11
CA ASN A 148 54.21 -46.92 19.31
C ASN A 148 55.04 -47.27 20.56
N TYR A 149 55.80 -46.32 21.10
CA TYR A 149 56.68 -46.54 22.26
C TYR A 149 55.94 -46.68 23.61
N PHE A 150 54.61 -46.69 23.59
CA PHE A 150 53.75 -46.69 24.78
C PHE A 150 52.61 -47.72 24.70
N GLU A 151 52.85 -48.90 24.12
CA GLU A 151 51.82 -49.95 23.99
C GLU A 151 51.20 -50.38 25.35
N ASP A 152 51.95 -50.22 26.44
CA ASP A 152 51.49 -50.55 27.80
C ASP A 152 50.61 -49.47 28.46
N LEU A 153 50.55 -48.27 27.87
CA LEU A 153 49.67 -47.21 28.36
C LEU A 153 48.27 -47.43 27.78
N LYS A 154 47.50 -48.33 28.41
CA LYS A 154 46.06 -48.45 28.13
C LYS A 154 45.40 -47.08 28.34
N PRO A 155 44.85 -46.44 27.29
CA PRO A 155 44.08 -45.24 27.49
C PRO A 155 42.88 -45.60 28.38
N LYS A 156 42.73 -44.94 29.53
CA LYS A 156 41.45 -44.94 30.24
C LYS A 156 40.43 -44.43 29.24
N SER A 157 39.58 -45.34 28.78
CA SER A 157 38.42 -45.02 27.96
C SER A 157 37.65 -43.91 28.66
N SER A 158 37.73 -42.71 28.08
CA SER A 158 36.72 -41.70 28.30
C SER A 158 35.44 -42.26 27.70
N GLU A 159 34.70 -43.02 28.52
CA GLU A 159 33.27 -43.20 28.34
C GLU A 159 32.64 -41.82 28.40
N ASN A 160 32.52 -41.15 27.26
CA ASN A 160 31.57 -40.07 27.05
C ASN A 160 31.41 -39.85 25.55
N THR A 161 30.80 -40.83 24.90
CA THR A 161 30.01 -40.55 23.71
C THR A 161 28.59 -41.03 23.98
N ALA A 162 27.91 -40.30 24.87
CA ALA A 162 26.46 -40.33 24.93
C ALA A 162 25.94 -39.87 23.57
N LYS A 163 25.62 -40.83 22.71
CA LYS A 163 24.84 -40.66 21.49
C LYS A 163 23.56 -39.90 21.89
N SER A 164 23.49 -38.60 21.59
CA SER A 164 22.27 -37.79 21.73
C SER A 164 21.25 -38.15 20.64
N LYS A 165 20.85 -39.43 20.60
CA LYS A 165 19.67 -39.86 19.86
C LYS A 165 18.45 -39.59 20.72
N ASN A 166 17.79 -38.45 20.58
CA ASN A 166 16.46 -38.29 21.19
C ASN A 166 15.49 -37.37 20.44
N ILE A 167 15.94 -36.51 19.50
CA ILE A 167 15.06 -35.50 18.90
C ILE A 167 14.89 -35.71 17.38
N PHE A 168 15.98 -35.92 16.65
CA PHE A 168 15.93 -36.16 15.19
C PHE A 168 15.32 -37.51 14.81
N SER A 169 15.46 -38.54 15.64
CA SER A 169 14.87 -39.86 15.37
C SER A 169 13.34 -39.88 15.46
N LYS A 170 12.73 -39.02 16.30
CA LYS A 170 11.26 -38.87 16.39
C LYS A 170 10.66 -38.15 15.18
N LEU A 171 11.39 -37.18 14.61
CA LEU A 171 10.95 -36.45 13.41
C LEU A 171 10.95 -37.36 12.17
N ILE A 172 11.96 -38.21 12.02
CA ILE A 172 12.07 -39.14 10.89
C ILE A 172 10.99 -40.25 10.94
N SER A 173 10.56 -40.68 12.14
CA SER A 173 9.47 -41.66 12.27
C SER A 173 8.08 -41.10 11.99
N LEU A 174 7.91 -39.77 11.92
CA LEU A 174 6.63 -39.10 11.62
C LEU A 174 6.44 -38.82 10.12
N ILE A 175 7.47 -39.03 9.30
CA ILE A 175 7.47 -38.76 7.85
C ILE A 175 7.32 -40.06 7.04
N LYS A 176 7.32 -41.22 7.71
CA LYS A 176 7.06 -42.53 7.09
C LYS A 176 5.66 -43.01 7.44
#